data_AF-A0A7C8IXU1-F1
#
_entry.id   AF-A0A7C8IXU1-F1
#
_cell.length_a   1.000
_cell.length_b   1.000
_cell.length_c   1.000
_cell.angle_alpha   90.00
_cell.angle_beta   90.00
_cell.angle_gamma   90.00
#
_symmetry.space_group_name_H-M   'P 1'
#
loop_
_entity.id
_entity.type
_entity.pdbx_description
1 polymer ?
#
loop_
_entity_poly.entity_id
_entity_poly.type
_entity_poly.pdbx_seq_one_letter_code
_entity_poly.pdbx_strand_id
1 'polypeptide(L)'
;MTVATTDTAANGSRDNQAKLNSDLKRLGNNIDDNLKLHAIGSYSAEYEAMYKSTMKNGIDSLIGAISIENDQAWDDAIAYAREVIVNPKDATERASSPWARSCSELHKELLTRFGPETIEAAKLGTASIIKNHYNGDRLSIPHINKKASYLRHRYDAKVGAGFYPQSSPLAATCYQTASLPCSLAMSWFLPIEKAVKAAYISHLSVCDDIGGFTKEDYDARMRMVAISTGIAHQFGGKAINVLVDGTAKQAVGTVAGVLQPIEAAIAWRTINGCSTIYSKYNFGECDIDIGLVAPIVMMGLHDLFDWRCDVAAGDHENSLSAVYGFGVVSPFHAFLEAMLKEALKHPRSGIYGIASIVYMHFTVGRYGAWEYHGEHKTGCDKCTSLLYRATKAAGLNWTPKPPPRSYAEGDKARELGRLWSDHFTDDGSLMQEALSWFQYLITSGEIWLFDLLEKGILPVDGDTDWV
;
A
#
# COMPACT_ATOMS: atom_id res chain seq x y z
N MET A 1 38.15 -3.51 -24.31
CA MET A 1 37.65 -2.13 -24.23
C MET A 1 37.58 -1.76 -22.76
N THR A 2 38.44 -0.85 -22.35
CA THR A 2 38.46 -0.24 -21.02
C THR A 2 37.24 0.66 -20.89
N VAL A 3 36.34 0.34 -19.96
CA VAL A 3 35.22 1.21 -19.61
C VAL A 3 35.81 2.37 -18.82
N ALA A 4 35.87 3.54 -19.44
CA ALA A 4 36.15 4.78 -18.74
C ALA A 4 34.93 5.09 -17.85
N THR A 5 35.03 4.81 -16.56
CA THR A 5 34.14 5.39 -15.56
C THR A 5 34.34 6.91 -15.58
N THR A 6 33.33 7.63 -16.05
CA THR A 6 33.34 9.09 -16.14
C THR A 6 33.33 9.71 -14.74
N ASP A 7 34.40 10.42 -14.39
CA ASP A 7 34.56 11.16 -13.11
C ASP A 7 33.39 12.13 -12.82
N THR A 8 32.67 12.56 -13.86
CA THR A 8 31.49 13.44 -13.75
C THR A 8 30.29 12.77 -13.05
N ALA A 9 30.08 11.46 -13.21
CA ALA A 9 29.00 10.75 -12.51
C ALA A 9 29.34 10.52 -11.02
N ALA A 10 30.62 10.25 -10.72
CA ALA A 10 31.11 10.08 -9.35
C ALA A 10 31.06 11.40 -8.56
N ASN A 11 31.37 12.54 -9.19
CA ASN A 11 31.30 13.85 -8.56
C ASN A 11 29.86 14.29 -8.27
N GLY A 12 28.92 14.09 -9.21
CA GLY A 12 27.49 14.37 -8.97
C GLY A 12 26.88 13.50 -7.86
N SER A 13 27.31 12.24 -7.76
CA SER A 13 26.91 11.36 -6.66
C SER A 13 27.45 11.85 -5.30
N ARG A 14 28.74 12.23 -5.22
CA ARG A 14 29.35 12.72 -3.96
C ARG A 14 28.74 14.04 -3.48
N ASP A 15 28.48 14.99 -4.36
CA ASP A 15 27.88 16.28 -4.01
C ASP A 15 26.45 16.11 -3.49
N ASN A 16 25.68 15.21 -4.11
CA ASN A 16 24.33 14.88 -3.64
C ASN A 16 24.33 14.25 -2.24
N GLN A 17 25.32 13.39 -1.94
CA GLN A 17 25.45 12.75 -0.62
C GLN A 17 25.89 13.75 0.47
N ALA A 18 26.79 14.69 0.14
CA ALA A 18 27.19 15.76 1.05
C ALA A 18 26.02 16.71 1.37
N LYS A 19 25.26 17.10 0.34
CA LYS A 19 24.03 17.88 0.52
C LYS A 19 23.02 17.16 1.40
N LEU A 20 22.74 15.88 1.11
CA LEU A 20 21.82 15.07 1.91
C LEU A 20 22.22 15.04 3.40
N ASN A 21 23.49 14.85 3.70
CA ASN A 21 23.97 14.86 5.09
C ASN A 21 23.77 16.23 5.77
N SER A 22 23.97 17.33 5.05
CA SER A 22 23.71 18.67 5.56
C SER A 22 22.22 18.88 5.85
N ASP A 23 21.35 18.47 4.93
CA ASP A 23 19.91 18.63 5.05
C ASP A 23 19.33 17.75 6.17
N LEU A 24 19.82 16.52 6.33
CA LEU A 24 19.46 15.64 7.44
C LEU A 24 19.90 16.21 8.80
N LYS A 25 21.10 16.79 8.90
CA LYS A 25 21.55 17.45 10.15
C LYS A 25 20.66 18.65 10.50
N ARG A 26 20.30 19.45 9.49
CA ARG A 26 19.37 20.57 9.65
C ARG A 26 17.99 20.08 10.13
N LEU A 27 17.48 19.00 9.53
CA LEU A 27 16.23 18.38 9.97
C LEU A 27 16.33 17.90 11.43
N GLY A 28 17.44 17.26 11.80
CA GLY A 28 17.71 16.75 13.15
C GLY A 28 17.74 17.83 14.22
N ASN A 29 18.32 19.00 13.91
CA ASN A 29 18.36 20.14 14.82
C ASN A 29 16.99 20.80 15.04
N ASN A 30 16.03 20.57 14.13
CA ASN A 30 14.74 21.25 14.11
C ASN A 30 13.56 20.30 14.35
N ILE A 31 13.78 19.06 14.81
CA ILE A 31 12.69 18.07 14.98
C ILE A 31 11.58 18.61 15.89
N ASP A 32 11.96 19.17 17.04
CA ASP A 32 11.02 19.67 18.04
C ASP A 32 10.18 20.84 17.52
N ASP A 33 10.83 21.81 16.88
CA ASP A 33 10.17 23.00 16.35
C ASP A 33 9.29 22.65 15.16
N ASN A 34 9.75 21.76 14.27
CA ASN A 34 9.01 21.39 13.07
C ASN A 34 7.68 20.72 13.40
N LEU A 35 7.64 19.78 14.36
CA LEU A 35 6.38 19.14 14.73
C LEU A 35 5.43 20.16 15.37
N LYS A 36 5.92 21.04 16.26
CA LYS A 36 5.07 22.08 16.88
C LYS A 36 4.52 23.07 15.87
N LEU A 37 5.32 23.47 14.88
CA LEU A 37 4.95 24.48 13.89
C LEU A 37 4.06 23.94 12.77
N HIS A 38 4.21 22.68 12.40
CA HIS A 38 3.60 22.13 11.20
C HIS A 38 2.62 20.98 11.43
N ALA A 39 2.52 20.45 12.66
CA ALA A 39 1.58 19.38 12.94
C ALA A 39 0.15 19.77 12.56
N ILE A 40 -0.56 18.79 12.01
CA ILE A 40 -1.96 18.92 11.61
C ILE A 40 -2.83 18.42 12.77
N GLY A 41 -3.73 19.26 13.27
CA GLY A 41 -4.66 18.88 14.35
C GLY A 41 -3.97 18.63 15.70
N SER A 42 -4.71 18.00 16.62
CA SER A 42 -4.20 17.62 17.94
C SER A 42 -3.61 16.22 17.93
N TYR A 43 -2.60 16.00 18.76
CA TYR A 43 -1.94 14.71 18.99
C TYR A 43 -1.64 14.52 20.49
N SER A 44 -1.44 13.27 20.88
CA SER A 44 -1.09 12.88 22.25
C SER A 44 0.39 13.10 22.58
N ALA A 45 0.74 13.16 23.87
CA ALA A 45 2.13 13.26 24.30
C ALA A 45 2.93 11.99 23.94
N GLU A 46 2.27 10.84 23.97
CA GLU A 46 2.79 9.54 23.57
C GLU A 46 3.15 9.54 22.07
N TYR A 47 2.26 10.10 21.23
CA TYR A 47 2.54 10.28 19.81
C TYR A 47 3.74 11.20 19.59
N GLU A 48 3.79 12.34 20.28
CA GLU A 48 4.91 13.29 20.19
C GLU A 48 6.25 12.60 20.51
N ALA A 49 6.30 11.84 21.62
CA ALA A 49 7.49 11.11 22.03
C ALA A 49 7.89 10.04 20.99
N MET A 50 6.92 9.28 20.48
CA MET A 50 7.14 8.26 19.45
C MET A 50 7.70 8.88 18.16
N TYR A 51 7.07 9.94 17.65
CA TYR A 51 7.48 10.62 16.42
C TYR A 51 8.91 11.15 16.53
N LYS A 52 9.22 11.88 17.61
CA LYS A 52 10.56 12.48 17.80
C LYS A 52 11.65 11.43 17.94
N SER A 53 11.41 10.41 18.75
CA SER A 53 12.38 9.32 18.94
C SER A 53 12.64 8.58 17.63
N THR A 54 11.59 8.28 16.87
CA THR A 54 11.67 7.60 15.58
C THR A 54 12.41 8.44 14.54
N MET A 55 12.02 9.72 14.39
CA MET A 55 12.68 10.65 13.48
C MET A 55 14.17 10.81 13.79
N LYS A 56 14.52 10.96 15.08
CA LYS A 56 15.92 11.07 15.51
C LYS A 56 16.72 9.83 15.14
N ASN A 57 16.24 8.64 15.49
CA ASN A 57 16.92 7.39 15.15
C ASN A 57 17.09 7.25 13.63
N GLY A 58 16.08 7.63 12.86
CA GLY A 58 16.12 7.64 11.40
C GLY A 58 17.20 8.54 10.82
N ILE A 59 17.26 9.79 11.28
CA ILE A 59 18.25 10.78 10.84
C ILE A 59 19.65 10.34 11.22
N ASP A 60 19.84 9.91 12.48
CA ASP A 60 21.13 9.44 12.99
C ASP A 60 21.59 8.19 12.22
N SER A 61 20.66 7.29 11.86
CA SER A 61 20.94 6.11 11.03
C SER A 61 21.37 6.50 9.61
N LEU A 62 20.61 7.39 8.97
CA LEU A 62 20.88 7.83 7.61
C LEU A 62 22.23 8.55 7.50
N ILE A 63 22.62 9.36 8.49
CA ILE A 63 23.93 10.05 8.51
C ILE A 63 25.07 9.08 8.90
N GLY A 64 24.75 7.90 9.45
CA GLY A 64 25.73 6.93 9.94
C GLY A 64 26.27 7.23 11.34
N ALA A 65 25.52 8.00 12.14
CA ALA A 65 25.83 8.25 13.54
C ALA A 65 25.43 7.08 14.46
N ILE A 66 24.44 6.28 14.04
CA ILE A 66 24.08 4.99 14.66
C ILE A 66 23.99 3.91 13.58
N SER A 67 24.30 2.67 13.93
CA SER A 67 24.22 1.51 13.03
C SER A 67 23.95 0.23 13.82
N ILE A 68 23.56 -0.82 13.09
CA ILE A 68 23.53 -2.19 13.60
C ILE A 68 24.80 -2.87 13.11
N GLU A 69 25.72 -3.15 14.03
CA GLU A 69 27.05 -3.67 13.69
C GLU A 69 26.97 -5.05 13.02
N ASN A 70 27.78 -5.23 11.96
CA ASN A 70 27.90 -6.49 11.21
C ASN A 70 26.59 -7.01 10.59
N ASP A 71 25.66 -6.11 10.27
CA ASP A 71 24.38 -6.45 9.65
C ASP A 71 24.33 -5.96 8.19
N GLN A 72 24.50 -6.90 7.25
CA GLN A 72 24.46 -6.59 5.83
C GLN A 72 23.09 -6.07 5.36
N ALA A 73 22.00 -6.55 5.97
CA ALA A 73 20.66 -6.09 5.62
C ALA A 73 20.46 -4.65 6.07
N TRP A 74 21.05 -4.25 7.20
CA TRP A 74 21.06 -2.87 7.66
C TRP A 74 21.80 -1.94 6.68
N ASP A 75 23.01 -2.30 6.26
CA ASP A 75 23.77 -1.50 5.30
C ASP A 75 23.02 -1.33 3.97
N ASP A 76 22.38 -2.41 3.50
CA ASP A 76 21.55 -2.41 2.29
C ASP A 76 20.31 -1.51 2.45
N ALA A 77 19.65 -1.57 3.60
CA ALA A 77 18.49 -0.74 3.93
C ALA A 77 18.86 0.75 3.97
N ILE A 78 20.00 1.12 4.56
CA ILE A 78 20.48 2.51 4.59
C ILE A 78 20.87 3.00 3.20
N ALA A 79 21.56 2.18 2.41
CA ALA A 79 21.92 2.52 1.04
C ALA A 79 20.66 2.79 0.20
N TYR A 80 19.67 1.89 0.28
CA TYR A 80 18.40 2.05 -0.41
C TYR A 80 17.64 3.30 0.05
N ALA A 81 17.52 3.52 1.36
CA ALA A 81 16.81 4.67 1.91
C ALA A 81 17.44 6.00 1.45
N ARG A 82 18.77 6.11 1.46
CA ARG A 82 19.48 7.31 0.96
C ARG A 82 19.23 7.53 -0.53
N GLU A 83 19.24 6.46 -1.31
CA GLU A 83 18.99 6.52 -2.75
C GLU A 83 17.56 6.99 -3.05
N VAL A 84 16.55 6.52 -2.32
CA VAL A 84 15.16 6.98 -2.49
C VAL A 84 15.03 8.47 -2.17
N ILE A 85 15.74 9.00 -1.17
CA ILE A 85 15.68 10.45 -0.88
C ILE A 85 16.19 11.27 -2.08
N VAL A 86 17.34 10.87 -2.62
CA VAL A 86 18.06 11.62 -3.65
C VAL A 86 17.44 11.45 -5.04
N ASN A 87 17.01 10.22 -5.36
CA ASN A 87 16.62 9.79 -6.69
C ASN A 87 15.52 8.72 -6.60
N PRO A 88 14.32 9.07 -6.13
CA PRO A 88 13.23 8.09 -6.04
C PRO A 88 12.82 7.68 -7.45
N LYS A 89 12.69 6.38 -7.66
CA LYS A 89 12.29 5.84 -8.95
C LYS A 89 11.83 4.40 -8.77
N ASP A 90 10.57 4.15 -9.05
CA ASP A 90 10.11 2.80 -9.32
C ASP A 90 10.56 2.37 -10.73
N ALA A 91 11.47 1.40 -10.81
CA ALA A 91 12.05 0.93 -12.06
C ALA A 91 12.64 -0.48 -11.95
N THR A 92 12.74 -1.19 -13.08
CA THR A 92 13.35 -2.52 -13.14
C THR A 92 14.78 -2.55 -12.60
N GLU A 93 15.57 -1.49 -12.82
CA GLU A 93 16.94 -1.41 -12.29
C GLU A 93 16.95 -1.41 -10.74
N ARG A 94 15.91 -0.85 -10.13
CA ARG A 94 15.72 -0.85 -8.68
C ARG A 94 15.50 -2.26 -8.16
N ALA A 95 14.67 -3.06 -8.85
CA ALA A 95 14.40 -4.45 -8.46
C ALA A 95 15.62 -5.37 -8.54
N SER A 96 16.61 -5.05 -9.37
CA SER A 96 17.88 -5.79 -9.49
C SER A 96 19.06 -5.14 -8.77
N SER A 97 18.83 -4.10 -7.97
CA SER A 97 19.90 -3.40 -7.27
C SER A 97 20.56 -4.29 -6.19
N PRO A 98 21.83 -4.03 -5.81
CA PRO A 98 22.55 -4.90 -4.88
C PRO A 98 21.79 -5.20 -3.60
N TRP A 99 21.11 -4.21 -3.03
CA TRP A 99 20.36 -4.36 -1.78
C TRP A 99 19.19 -5.34 -1.87
N ALA A 100 18.67 -5.68 -3.06
CA ALA A 100 17.57 -6.64 -3.23
C ALA A 100 17.87 -8.03 -2.64
N ARG A 101 19.15 -8.40 -2.45
CA ARG A 101 19.55 -9.63 -1.75
C ARG A 101 19.02 -9.69 -0.29
N SER A 102 18.75 -8.53 0.29
CA SER A 102 18.32 -8.34 1.67
C SER A 102 16.80 -8.18 1.80
N CYS A 103 16.01 -8.38 0.73
CA CYS A 103 14.56 -8.48 0.82
C CYS A 103 14.13 -9.61 1.78
N SER A 104 12.91 -9.49 2.30
CA SER A 104 12.34 -10.38 3.31
C SER A 104 12.13 -11.81 2.80
N GLU A 105 12.03 -12.75 3.74
CA GLU A 105 11.71 -14.14 3.41
C GLU A 105 10.30 -14.27 2.78
N LEU A 106 9.35 -13.42 3.17
CA LEU A 106 8.03 -13.37 2.53
C LEU A 106 8.15 -12.98 1.06
N HIS A 107 8.99 -11.98 0.75
CA HIS A 107 9.27 -11.58 -0.62
C HIS A 107 9.89 -12.73 -1.42
N LYS A 108 10.91 -13.39 -0.87
CA LYS A 108 11.59 -14.54 -1.51
C LYS A 108 10.62 -15.70 -1.78
N GLU A 109 9.75 -16.01 -0.82
CA GLU A 109 8.72 -17.03 -0.96
C GLU A 109 7.73 -16.67 -2.09
N LEU A 110 7.25 -15.43 -2.13
CA LEU A 110 6.33 -14.96 -3.17
C LEU A 110 6.95 -15.01 -4.58
N LEU A 111 8.26 -14.73 -4.71
CA LEU A 111 8.95 -14.82 -6.01
C LEU A 111 8.91 -16.22 -6.61
N THR A 112 8.74 -17.26 -5.79
CA THR A 112 8.62 -18.66 -6.25
C THR A 112 7.23 -19.04 -6.75
N ARG A 113 6.27 -18.09 -6.77
CA ARG A 113 4.86 -18.37 -7.10
C ARG A 113 4.43 -17.83 -8.47
N PHE A 114 5.28 -17.08 -9.15
CA PHE A 114 4.99 -16.53 -10.47
C PHE A 114 6.25 -16.45 -11.35
N GLY A 115 6.04 -16.11 -12.61
CA GLY A 115 7.07 -15.95 -13.63
C GLY A 115 6.74 -14.80 -14.60
N PRO A 116 7.61 -14.53 -15.58
CA PRO A 116 7.38 -13.50 -16.60
C PRO A 116 6.02 -13.61 -17.31
N GLU A 117 5.50 -14.82 -17.48
CA GLU A 117 4.22 -15.10 -18.13
C GLU A 117 3.04 -14.45 -17.40
N THR A 118 3.16 -14.20 -16.10
CA THR A 118 2.12 -13.50 -15.32
C THR A 118 2.01 -12.03 -15.70
N ILE A 119 3.16 -11.38 -15.90
CA ILE A 119 3.25 -9.98 -16.32
C ILE A 119 2.74 -9.85 -17.77
N GLU A 120 3.12 -10.79 -18.64
CA GLU A 120 2.63 -10.82 -20.02
C GLU A 120 1.12 -11.08 -20.11
N ALA A 121 0.58 -11.96 -19.26
CA ALA A 121 -0.86 -12.13 -19.13
C ALA A 121 -1.54 -10.84 -18.68
N ALA A 122 -0.95 -10.10 -17.74
CA ALA A 122 -1.50 -8.81 -17.30
C ALA A 122 -1.60 -7.80 -18.45
N LYS A 123 -0.52 -7.64 -19.23
CA LYS A 123 -0.49 -6.77 -20.42
C LYS A 123 -1.53 -7.20 -21.45
N LEU A 124 -1.59 -8.50 -21.76
CA LEU A 124 -2.57 -9.05 -22.69
C LEU A 124 -4.00 -8.84 -22.19
N GLY A 125 -4.23 -9.02 -20.90
CA GLY A 125 -5.52 -8.85 -20.25
C GLY A 125 -6.02 -7.41 -20.35
N THR A 126 -5.23 -6.44 -19.91
CA THR A 126 -5.55 -5.01 -20.03
C THR A 126 -5.87 -4.64 -21.49
N ALA A 127 -5.00 -5.00 -22.44
CA ALA A 127 -5.22 -4.69 -23.86
C ALA A 127 -6.48 -5.37 -24.43
N SER A 128 -6.72 -6.62 -24.07
CA SER A 128 -7.89 -7.38 -24.52
C SER A 128 -9.18 -6.86 -23.93
N ILE A 129 -9.18 -6.42 -22.68
CA ILE A 129 -10.34 -5.83 -22.04
C ILE A 129 -10.77 -4.57 -22.77
N ILE A 130 -9.84 -3.62 -22.95
CA ILE A 130 -10.07 -2.35 -23.63
C ILE A 130 -10.59 -2.59 -25.06
N LYS A 131 -9.95 -3.51 -25.79
CA LYS A 131 -10.34 -3.83 -27.17
C LYS A 131 -11.72 -4.48 -27.25
N ASN A 132 -11.98 -5.49 -26.42
CA ASN A 132 -13.13 -6.38 -26.59
C ASN A 132 -14.41 -5.85 -25.93
N HIS A 133 -14.30 -5.07 -24.85
CA HIS A 133 -15.46 -4.58 -24.08
C HIS A 133 -15.70 -3.09 -24.25
N TYR A 134 -14.70 -2.34 -24.72
CA TYR A 134 -14.75 -0.88 -24.82
C TYR A 134 -14.35 -0.35 -26.21
N ASN A 135 -14.39 -1.20 -27.24
CA ASN A 135 -14.09 -0.85 -28.63
C ASN A 135 -12.74 -0.15 -28.84
N GLY A 136 -11.76 -0.40 -27.96
CA GLY A 136 -10.46 0.25 -28.00
C GLY A 136 -10.39 1.59 -27.26
N ASP A 137 -11.50 2.11 -26.75
CA ASP A 137 -11.55 3.36 -26.00
C ASP A 137 -11.48 3.11 -24.48
N ARG A 138 -10.26 3.15 -23.95
CA ARG A 138 -10.01 2.96 -22.51
C ARG A 138 -10.68 4.02 -21.62
N LEU A 139 -10.95 5.22 -22.13
CA LEU A 139 -11.58 6.30 -21.34
C LEU A 139 -13.10 6.13 -21.23
N SER A 140 -13.70 5.26 -22.06
CA SER A 140 -15.11 4.90 -21.95
C SER A 140 -15.42 3.95 -20.78
N ILE A 141 -14.39 3.41 -20.11
CA ILE A 141 -14.53 2.59 -18.91
C ILE A 141 -15.07 3.48 -17.79
N PRO A 142 -16.16 3.13 -17.08
CA PRO A 142 -16.56 3.85 -15.87
C PRO A 142 -15.51 3.68 -14.78
N HIS A 143 -14.79 4.76 -14.47
CA HIS A 143 -13.69 4.80 -13.52
C HIS A 143 -13.64 6.15 -12.81
N ILE A 144 -12.89 6.21 -11.70
CA ILE A 144 -12.65 7.42 -10.94
C ILE A 144 -11.35 8.06 -11.42
N ASN A 145 -11.38 9.35 -11.73
CA ASN A 145 -10.16 10.10 -11.98
C ASN A 145 -9.46 10.36 -10.63
N LYS A 146 -8.54 9.46 -10.27
CA LYS A 146 -7.81 9.48 -9.00
C LYS A 146 -7.21 10.85 -8.67
N LYS A 147 -6.63 11.54 -9.67
CA LYS A 147 -6.03 12.87 -9.51
C LYS A 147 -7.10 13.92 -9.24
N ALA A 148 -8.13 13.99 -10.08
CA ALA A 148 -9.19 14.97 -9.93
C ALA A 148 -9.89 14.80 -8.58
N SER A 149 -10.22 13.57 -8.20
CA SER A 149 -10.81 13.25 -6.90
C SER A 149 -9.90 13.64 -5.73
N TYR A 150 -8.61 13.31 -5.80
CA TYR A 150 -7.63 13.77 -4.79
C TYR A 150 -7.60 15.31 -4.70
N LEU A 151 -7.51 16.02 -5.82
CA LEU A 151 -7.44 17.48 -5.84
C LEU A 151 -8.71 18.14 -5.28
N ARG A 152 -9.90 17.54 -5.52
CA ARG A 152 -11.18 17.99 -4.93
C ARG A 152 -11.18 17.91 -3.40
N HIS A 153 -10.49 16.92 -2.82
CA HIS A 153 -10.63 16.56 -1.40
C HIS A 153 -9.37 16.78 -0.55
N ARG A 154 -8.22 17.10 -1.14
CA ARG A 154 -6.93 17.16 -0.42
C ARG A 154 -6.90 18.13 0.76
N TYR A 155 -7.66 19.22 0.71
CA TYR A 155 -7.72 20.22 1.79
C TYR A 155 -8.70 19.85 2.91
N ASP A 156 -9.65 18.96 2.64
CA ASP A 156 -10.59 18.44 3.65
C ASP A 156 -10.12 17.11 4.28
N ALA A 157 -9.06 16.52 3.72
CA ALA A 157 -8.47 15.28 4.20
C ALA A 157 -8.01 15.39 5.67
N LYS A 158 -8.49 14.47 6.51
CA LYS A 158 -8.05 14.32 7.92
C LYS A 158 -6.71 13.59 7.99
N VAL A 159 -5.64 14.26 7.59
CA VAL A 159 -4.28 13.73 7.61
C VAL A 159 -3.70 13.76 9.03
N GLY A 160 -2.95 12.73 9.41
CA GLY A 160 -2.34 12.62 10.75
C GLY A 160 -1.27 13.68 11.01
N ALA A 161 -0.99 13.95 12.28
CA ALA A 161 -0.21 15.12 12.72
C ALA A 161 1.21 15.19 12.11
N GLY A 162 1.89 14.06 11.91
CA GLY A 162 3.27 13.98 11.41
C GLY A 162 3.41 14.12 9.88
N PHE A 163 2.30 14.25 9.14
CA PHE A 163 2.27 14.12 7.68
C PHE A 163 2.01 15.47 7.00
N TYR A 164 2.87 16.45 7.27
CA TYR A 164 2.78 17.80 6.76
C TYR A 164 3.73 18.07 5.57
N PRO A 165 3.44 19.08 4.72
CA PRO A 165 2.18 19.83 4.68
C PRO A 165 1.05 18.96 4.11
N GLN A 166 -0.19 19.20 4.52
CA GLN A 166 -1.37 18.49 4.02
C GLN A 166 -1.51 18.56 2.49
N SER A 167 -1.00 19.62 1.87
CA SER A 167 -1.01 19.82 0.43
C SER A 167 -0.03 18.91 -0.33
N SER A 168 0.97 18.33 0.33
CA SER A 168 1.93 17.41 -0.29
C SER A 168 1.24 16.08 -0.61
N PRO A 169 1.12 15.69 -1.91
CA PRO A 169 0.57 14.40 -2.29
C PRO A 169 1.34 13.25 -1.66
N LEU A 170 2.66 13.38 -1.54
CA LEU A 170 3.50 12.37 -0.90
C LEU A 170 3.15 12.20 0.58
N ALA A 171 3.12 13.28 1.36
CA ALA A 171 2.84 13.22 2.79
C ALA A 171 1.42 12.68 3.05
N ALA A 172 0.43 13.18 2.31
CA ALA A 172 -0.94 12.69 2.41
C ALA A 172 -1.05 11.20 2.05
N THR A 173 -0.36 10.75 1.00
CA THR A 173 -0.43 9.35 0.55
C THR A 173 0.26 8.40 1.53
N CYS A 174 1.43 8.78 2.08
CA CYS A 174 2.10 8.03 3.15
C CYS A 174 1.19 7.81 4.36
N TYR A 175 0.30 8.76 4.68
CA TYR A 175 -0.68 8.58 5.74
C TYR A 175 -1.89 7.74 5.29
N GLN A 176 -2.60 8.21 4.26
CA GLN A 176 -3.93 7.74 3.89
C GLN A 176 -3.93 6.35 3.27
N THR A 177 -2.92 6.03 2.47
CA THR A 177 -2.86 4.77 1.69
C THR A 177 -1.87 3.77 2.25
N ALA A 178 -1.01 4.20 3.18
CA ALA A 178 0.02 3.36 3.75
C ALA A 178 -0.12 3.29 5.28
N SER A 179 0.39 4.27 6.03
CA SER A 179 0.46 4.20 7.50
C SER A 179 -0.85 3.80 8.18
N LEU A 180 -1.96 4.46 7.82
CA LEU A 180 -3.24 4.21 8.46
C LEU A 180 -3.77 2.80 8.13
N PRO A 181 -4.00 2.40 6.86
CA PRO A 181 -4.45 1.04 6.57
C PRO A 181 -3.46 -0.05 7.02
N CYS A 182 -2.15 0.20 6.97
CA CYS A 182 -1.13 -0.71 7.52
C CYS A 182 -1.33 -0.93 9.02
N SER A 183 -1.51 0.14 9.79
CA SER A 183 -1.67 0.07 11.24
C SER A 183 -2.97 -0.64 11.63
N LEU A 184 -4.05 -0.39 10.88
CA LEU A 184 -5.33 -1.08 11.02
C LEU A 184 -5.16 -2.58 10.76
N ALA A 185 -4.47 -2.97 9.70
CA ALA A 185 -4.17 -4.37 9.45
C ALA A 185 -3.33 -4.99 10.57
N MET A 186 -2.26 -4.32 11.02
CA MET A 186 -1.36 -4.84 12.05
C MET A 186 -2.00 -4.94 13.45
N SER A 187 -3.10 -4.22 13.69
CA SER A 187 -3.79 -4.22 14.98
C SER A 187 -4.40 -5.57 15.39
N TRP A 188 -4.45 -6.54 14.47
CA TRP A 188 -4.86 -7.90 14.84
C TRP A 188 -3.86 -8.59 15.77
N PHE A 189 -2.58 -8.19 15.74
CA PHE A 189 -1.50 -8.80 16.53
C PHE A 189 -0.61 -7.82 17.30
N LEU A 190 -0.66 -6.52 16.99
CA LEU A 190 0.03 -5.47 17.75
C LEU A 190 -0.97 -4.58 18.50
N PRO A 191 -0.63 -4.12 19.72
CA PRO A 191 -1.32 -2.98 20.33
C PRO A 191 -1.26 -1.75 19.42
N ILE A 192 -2.27 -0.88 19.48
CA ILE A 192 -2.46 0.25 18.55
C ILE A 192 -1.21 1.12 18.41
N GLU A 193 -0.60 1.55 19.51
CA GLU A 193 0.64 2.34 19.49
C GLU A 193 1.75 1.66 18.69
N LYS A 194 1.97 0.35 18.92
CA LYS A 194 2.97 -0.43 18.19
C LYS A 194 2.57 -0.65 16.75
N ALA A 195 1.29 -0.82 16.45
CA ALA A 195 0.78 -1.00 15.10
C ALA A 195 0.95 0.27 14.25
N VAL A 196 0.60 1.45 14.80
CA VAL A 196 0.82 2.75 14.15
C VAL A 196 2.30 2.98 13.90
N LYS A 197 3.12 2.71 14.92
CA LYS A 197 4.56 2.85 14.81
C LYS A 197 5.17 1.92 13.74
N ALA A 198 4.85 0.62 13.77
CA ALA A 198 5.34 -0.35 12.80
C ALA A 198 4.91 -0.02 11.37
N ALA A 199 3.68 0.48 11.20
CA ALA A 199 3.13 0.87 9.91
C ALA A 199 3.94 1.94 9.18
N TYR A 200 4.66 2.82 9.90
CA TYR A 200 5.49 3.85 9.26
C TYR A 200 6.68 3.30 8.47
N ILE A 201 7.00 2.01 8.61
CA ILE A 201 7.99 1.35 7.74
C ILE A 201 7.61 1.44 6.25
N SER A 202 6.31 1.55 5.94
CA SER A 202 5.80 1.63 4.57
C SER A 202 6.13 2.94 3.85
N HIS A 203 6.61 3.96 4.57
CA HIS A 203 6.87 5.26 3.97
C HIS A 203 7.92 5.19 2.87
N LEU A 204 8.95 4.35 3.03
CA LEU A 204 10.02 4.24 2.04
C LEU A 204 9.50 3.74 0.69
N SER A 205 8.69 2.68 0.68
CA SER A 205 8.13 2.14 -0.55
C SER A 205 7.19 3.14 -1.24
N VAL A 206 6.39 3.90 -0.49
CA VAL A 206 5.55 4.97 -1.05
C VAL A 206 6.41 6.11 -1.63
N CYS A 207 7.50 6.46 -0.95
CA CYS A 207 8.43 7.49 -1.41
C CYS A 207 9.13 7.12 -2.72
N ASP A 208 9.41 5.83 -2.94
CA ASP A 208 9.98 5.34 -4.20
C ASP A 208 8.92 5.26 -5.32
N ASP A 209 7.66 4.90 -4.98
CA ASP A 209 6.51 4.82 -5.89
C ASP A 209 6.11 6.17 -6.48
N ILE A 210 5.81 7.10 -5.57
CA ILE A 210 5.21 8.40 -5.86
C ILE A 210 6.33 9.40 -6.17
N GLY A 211 7.56 8.90 -6.32
CA GLY A 211 8.78 9.65 -6.56
C GLY A 211 8.81 10.53 -7.80
N GLY A 212 7.86 10.34 -8.73
CA GLY A 212 7.68 11.19 -9.91
C GLY A 212 7.37 12.66 -9.62
N PHE A 213 7.16 13.05 -8.36
CA PHE A 213 6.98 14.45 -7.96
C PHE A 213 8.28 15.16 -7.55
N THR A 214 8.30 16.44 -7.91
CA THR A 214 9.42 17.36 -8.17
C THR A 214 10.19 17.79 -6.90
N LYS A 215 11.13 18.76 -7.02
CA LYS A 215 11.97 19.27 -5.91
C LYS A 215 11.15 19.68 -4.67
N GLU A 216 9.88 20.00 -4.85
CA GLU A 216 8.91 20.47 -3.87
C GLU A 216 8.60 19.44 -2.79
N ASP A 217 8.70 18.14 -3.07
CA ASP A 217 8.44 17.07 -2.08
C ASP A 217 9.72 16.54 -1.41
N TYR A 218 10.90 17.11 -1.71
CA TYR A 218 12.19 16.65 -1.16
C TYR A 218 12.19 16.62 0.37
N ASP A 219 11.72 17.70 1.01
CA ASP A 219 11.71 17.79 2.47
C ASP A 219 10.71 16.81 3.10
N ALA A 220 9.55 16.58 2.45
CA ALA A 220 8.58 15.58 2.89
C ALA A 220 9.15 14.17 2.77
N ARG A 221 9.77 13.84 1.63
CA ARG A 221 10.43 12.56 1.38
C ARG A 221 11.52 12.29 2.41
N MET A 222 12.38 13.26 2.67
CA MET A 222 13.44 13.12 3.67
C MET A 222 12.86 12.79 5.06
N ARG A 223 11.76 13.44 5.48
CA ARG A 223 11.06 13.11 6.74
C ARG A 223 10.48 11.70 6.73
N MET A 224 9.71 11.36 5.71
CA MET A 224 9.03 10.07 5.59
C MET A 224 10.04 8.91 5.57
N VAL A 225 11.12 9.04 4.78
CA VAL A 225 12.20 8.05 4.75
C VAL A 225 12.92 7.96 6.09
N ALA A 226 13.27 9.09 6.72
CA ALA A 226 13.89 9.08 8.04
C ALA A 226 13.00 8.34 9.05
N ILE A 227 11.69 8.61 9.09
CA ILE A 227 10.77 7.88 9.98
C ILE A 227 10.83 6.37 9.70
N SER A 228 10.68 5.92 8.46
CA SER A 228 10.73 4.48 8.14
C SER A 228 12.05 3.81 8.54
N THR A 229 13.19 4.49 8.33
CA THR A 229 14.50 4.01 8.76
C THR A 229 14.59 3.93 10.28
N GLY A 230 14.03 4.91 10.99
CA GLY A 230 13.94 4.91 12.45
C GLY A 230 13.14 3.73 12.98
N ILE A 231 12.06 3.35 12.30
CA ILE A 231 11.28 2.15 12.61
C ILE A 231 12.10 0.89 12.40
N ALA A 232 12.76 0.75 11.24
CA ALA A 232 13.62 -0.40 10.95
C ALA A 232 14.72 -0.57 12.01
N HIS A 233 15.34 0.53 12.45
CA HIS A 233 16.32 0.51 13.54
C HIS A 233 15.71 0.04 14.87
N GLN A 234 14.55 0.57 15.24
CA GLN A 234 13.94 0.32 16.54
C GLN A 234 13.35 -1.09 16.68
N PHE A 235 12.83 -1.66 15.59
CA PHE A 235 12.36 -3.04 15.59
C PHE A 235 13.48 -4.05 15.33
N GLY A 236 14.46 -3.69 14.49
CA GLY A 236 15.57 -4.56 14.10
C GLY A 236 15.11 -5.85 13.41
N GLY A 237 16.05 -6.79 13.27
CA GLY A 237 15.77 -8.12 12.73
C GLY A 237 15.04 -8.09 11.38
N LYS A 238 13.96 -8.87 11.28
CA LYS A 238 13.18 -9.02 10.03
C LYS A 238 12.58 -7.70 9.51
N ALA A 239 12.33 -6.72 10.38
CA ALA A 239 11.82 -5.41 9.95
C ALA A 239 12.80 -4.68 9.02
N ILE A 240 14.11 -4.91 9.19
CA ILE A 240 15.15 -4.33 8.31
C ILE A 240 14.96 -4.83 6.88
N ASN A 241 14.72 -6.14 6.71
CA ASN A 241 14.52 -6.74 5.40
C ASN A 241 13.26 -6.21 4.70
N VAL A 242 12.19 -5.99 5.46
CA VAL A 242 10.93 -5.43 4.94
C VAL A 242 11.11 -4.02 4.39
N LEU A 243 11.98 -3.21 5.00
CA LEU A 243 12.28 -1.87 4.48
C LEU A 243 12.81 -1.95 3.04
N VAL A 244 13.58 -3.00 2.73
CA VAL A 244 14.18 -3.24 1.42
C VAL A 244 13.18 -3.79 0.40
N ASP A 245 12.10 -4.45 0.82
CA ASP A 245 11.08 -5.00 -0.10
C ASP A 245 10.50 -3.94 -1.05
N GLY A 246 10.52 -2.66 -0.64
CA GLY A 246 10.18 -1.51 -1.48
C GLY A 246 10.92 -1.44 -2.81
N THR A 247 12.13 -2.00 -2.88
CA THR A 247 12.97 -1.99 -4.08
C THR A 247 12.43 -2.87 -5.20
N ALA A 248 11.64 -3.87 -4.84
CA ALA A 248 11.36 -5.02 -5.69
C ALA A 248 10.00 -4.95 -6.38
N LYS A 249 9.45 -3.74 -6.52
CA LYS A 249 8.15 -3.52 -7.15
C LYS A 249 8.10 -4.06 -8.57
N GLN A 250 9.16 -3.79 -9.33
CA GLN A 250 9.30 -4.26 -10.71
C GLN A 250 9.99 -5.64 -10.81
N ALA A 251 9.97 -6.44 -9.73
CA ALA A 251 10.62 -7.75 -9.72
C ALA A 251 9.86 -8.77 -10.58
N VAL A 252 10.63 -9.67 -11.19
CA VAL A 252 10.12 -10.78 -11.98
C VAL A 252 10.32 -12.07 -11.21
N GLY A 253 9.27 -12.88 -11.14
CA GLY A 253 9.27 -14.16 -10.42
C GLY A 253 10.22 -15.19 -11.03
N THR A 254 10.55 -16.22 -10.26
CA THR A 254 11.61 -17.20 -10.57
C THR A 254 11.09 -18.46 -11.27
N VAL A 255 9.78 -18.61 -11.39
CA VAL A 255 9.15 -19.79 -12.00
C VAL A 255 9.15 -19.67 -13.52
N ALA A 256 9.44 -20.79 -14.20
CA ALA A 256 9.14 -20.93 -15.62
C ALA A 256 7.72 -21.49 -15.80
N GLY A 257 6.85 -20.77 -16.51
CA GLY A 257 5.46 -21.15 -16.70
C GLY A 257 4.53 -20.80 -15.52
N VAL A 258 3.24 -21.10 -15.69
CA VAL A 258 2.17 -20.73 -14.74
C VAL A 258 1.70 -21.98 -14.00
N LEU A 259 1.95 -22.05 -12.69
CA LEU A 259 1.50 -23.17 -11.86
C LEU A 259 -0.01 -23.08 -11.53
N GLN A 260 -0.47 -21.90 -11.11
CA GLN A 260 -1.87 -21.59 -10.81
C GLN A 260 -2.15 -20.11 -11.16
N PRO A 261 -2.99 -19.80 -12.18
CA PRO A 261 -3.16 -18.43 -12.70
C PRO A 261 -3.49 -17.36 -11.66
N ILE A 262 -4.46 -17.62 -10.78
CA ILE A 262 -4.91 -16.65 -9.76
C ILE A 262 -3.85 -16.49 -8.67
N GLU A 263 -3.26 -17.59 -8.20
CA GLU A 263 -2.22 -17.53 -7.17
C GLU A 263 -0.97 -16.80 -7.66
N ALA A 264 -0.57 -17.03 -8.92
CA ALA A 264 0.54 -16.33 -9.55
C ALA A 264 0.26 -14.83 -9.69
N ALA A 265 -0.93 -14.46 -10.16
CA ALA A 265 -1.33 -13.07 -10.30
C ALA A 265 -1.33 -12.31 -8.97
N ILE A 266 -1.88 -12.91 -7.90
CA ILE A 266 -1.88 -12.28 -6.58
C ILE A 266 -0.46 -12.21 -6.02
N ALA A 267 0.36 -13.26 -6.16
CA ALA A 267 1.72 -13.26 -5.65
C ALA A 267 2.58 -12.17 -6.30
N TRP A 268 2.47 -12.02 -7.63
CA TRP A 268 3.12 -10.94 -8.38
C TRP A 268 2.72 -9.57 -7.82
N ARG A 269 1.42 -9.31 -7.68
CA ARG A 269 0.93 -8.03 -7.17
C ARG A 269 1.26 -7.80 -5.70
N THR A 270 1.31 -8.85 -4.90
CA THR A 270 1.69 -8.79 -3.48
C THR A 270 3.12 -8.21 -3.33
N ILE A 271 4.02 -8.58 -4.25
CA ILE A 271 5.37 -8.01 -4.36
C ILE A 271 5.32 -6.59 -4.94
N ASN A 272 4.67 -6.42 -6.09
CA ASN A 272 4.68 -5.16 -6.85
C ASN A 272 4.04 -4.00 -6.08
N GLY A 273 3.01 -4.26 -5.26
CA GLY A 273 2.44 -3.29 -4.34
C GLY A 273 3.03 -3.29 -2.93
N CYS A 274 4.19 -3.94 -2.70
CA CYS A 274 4.94 -3.95 -1.43
C CYS A 274 4.14 -4.32 -0.17
N SER A 275 3.23 -5.28 -0.29
CA SER A 275 2.28 -5.62 0.79
C SER A 275 2.86 -6.52 1.91
N THR A 276 4.09 -7.01 1.75
CA THR A 276 4.78 -7.86 2.76
C THR A 276 4.90 -7.19 4.12
N ILE A 277 4.84 -5.86 4.18
CA ILE A 277 4.84 -5.06 5.40
C ILE A 277 3.75 -5.50 6.38
N TYR A 278 2.58 -5.95 5.92
CA TYR A 278 1.39 -6.18 6.77
C TYR A 278 1.44 -7.47 7.61
N SER A 279 2.61 -8.08 7.72
CA SER A 279 2.78 -9.44 8.22
C SER A 279 3.25 -9.50 9.67
N LYS A 280 2.56 -10.34 10.47
CA LYS A 280 3.06 -10.74 11.79
C LYS A 280 4.44 -11.39 11.71
N TYR A 281 4.79 -12.03 10.60
CA TYR A 281 6.08 -12.70 10.45
C TYR A 281 7.27 -11.75 10.63
N ASN A 282 7.09 -10.48 10.26
CA ASN A 282 8.14 -9.45 10.31
C ASN A 282 8.23 -8.75 11.67
N PHE A 283 7.12 -8.67 12.38
CA PHE A 283 6.99 -7.87 13.62
C PHE A 283 6.68 -8.72 14.86
N GLY A 284 6.71 -10.05 14.71
CA GLY A 284 6.45 -11.02 15.76
C GLY A 284 6.73 -12.44 15.27
N GLU A 285 6.23 -13.42 16.02
CA GLU A 285 6.44 -14.83 15.71
C GLU A 285 5.19 -15.43 15.03
N CYS A 286 5.36 -15.92 13.81
CA CYS A 286 4.45 -16.83 13.13
C CYS A 286 5.18 -17.55 11.99
N ASP A 287 4.53 -18.59 11.46
CA ASP A 287 4.98 -19.26 10.24
C ASP A 287 4.79 -18.37 9.01
N ILE A 288 5.56 -18.64 7.96
CA ILE A 288 5.54 -17.85 6.72
C ILE A 288 4.15 -17.85 6.06
N ASP A 289 3.46 -18.99 6.06
CA ASP A 289 2.12 -19.12 5.46
C ASP A 289 1.09 -18.26 6.17
N ILE A 290 1.15 -18.18 7.51
CA ILE A 290 0.31 -17.25 8.29
C ILE A 290 0.70 -15.81 7.97
N GLY A 291 2.01 -15.56 7.85
CA GLY A 291 2.55 -14.26 7.52
C GLY A 291 2.13 -13.72 6.15
N LEU A 292 1.78 -14.58 5.20
CA LEU A 292 1.39 -14.19 3.85
C LEU A 292 -0.09 -13.84 3.70
N VAL A 293 -0.96 -14.26 4.64
CA VAL A 293 -2.41 -14.07 4.51
C VAL A 293 -2.81 -12.60 4.36
N ALA A 294 -2.40 -11.71 5.28
CA ALA A 294 -2.73 -10.29 5.18
C ALA A 294 -2.14 -9.62 3.92
N PRO A 295 -0.84 -9.78 3.58
CA PRO A 295 -0.27 -9.27 2.33
C PRO A 295 -1.09 -9.64 1.09
N ILE A 296 -1.39 -10.93 0.91
CA ILE A 296 -2.11 -11.46 -0.26
C ILE A 296 -3.55 -10.92 -0.30
N VAL A 297 -4.25 -10.95 0.84
CA VAL A 297 -5.64 -10.51 0.90
C VAL A 297 -5.78 -9.01 0.72
N MET A 298 -4.88 -8.20 1.30
CA MET A 298 -4.90 -6.75 1.15
C MET A 298 -4.66 -6.34 -0.29
N MET A 299 -3.64 -6.93 -0.93
CA MET A 299 -3.34 -6.60 -2.32
C MET A 299 -4.45 -7.07 -3.27
N GLY A 300 -4.98 -8.28 -3.06
CA GLY A 300 -6.10 -8.77 -3.86
C GLY A 300 -7.33 -7.87 -3.75
N LEU A 301 -7.68 -7.42 -2.55
CA LEU A 301 -8.81 -6.52 -2.37
C LEU A 301 -8.56 -5.13 -2.95
N HIS A 302 -7.32 -4.64 -2.87
CA HIS A 302 -6.95 -3.38 -3.48
C HIS A 302 -7.15 -3.44 -5.00
N ASP A 303 -6.61 -4.46 -5.66
CA ASP A 303 -6.75 -4.67 -7.09
C ASP A 303 -8.23 -4.87 -7.50
N LEU A 304 -9.05 -5.58 -6.71
CA LEU A 304 -10.50 -5.73 -6.96
C LEU A 304 -11.22 -4.39 -7.05
N PHE A 305 -10.91 -3.46 -6.14
CA PHE A 305 -11.55 -2.16 -6.12
C PHE A 305 -10.97 -1.19 -7.16
N ASP A 306 -9.71 -1.34 -7.53
CA ASP A 306 -9.01 -0.37 -8.37
C ASP A 306 -8.89 -0.74 -9.86
N TRP A 307 -9.13 -2.01 -10.24
CA TRP A 307 -8.86 -2.47 -11.62
C TRP A 307 -9.60 -1.70 -12.72
N ARG A 308 -10.74 -1.06 -12.41
CA ARG A 308 -11.43 -0.16 -13.35
C ARG A 308 -10.54 1.02 -13.72
N CYS A 309 -9.96 1.66 -12.71
CA CYS A 309 -9.07 2.80 -12.87
C CYS A 309 -7.77 2.39 -13.55
N ASP A 310 -7.18 1.26 -13.14
CA ASP A 310 -5.90 0.80 -13.69
C ASP A 310 -6.03 0.45 -15.18
N VAL A 311 -7.07 -0.29 -15.57
CA VAL A 311 -7.33 -0.60 -16.97
C VAL A 311 -7.71 0.65 -17.77
N ALA A 312 -8.50 1.57 -17.19
CA ALA A 312 -8.80 2.85 -17.84
C ALA A 312 -7.53 3.64 -18.13
N ALA A 313 -6.56 3.64 -17.21
CA ALA A 313 -5.25 4.26 -17.41
C ALA A 313 -4.36 3.53 -18.44
N GLY A 314 -4.73 2.31 -18.83
CA GLY A 314 -3.89 1.43 -19.66
C GLY A 314 -2.77 0.76 -18.87
N ASP A 315 -2.87 0.75 -17.54
CA ASP A 315 -1.94 0.06 -16.67
C ASP A 315 -2.25 -1.43 -16.58
N HIS A 316 -1.19 -2.22 -16.58
CA HIS A 316 -1.23 -3.67 -16.49
C HIS A 316 -0.95 -4.15 -15.07
N GLU A 317 -0.48 -3.32 -14.15
CA GLU A 317 -0.15 -3.66 -12.76
C GLU A 317 -1.39 -3.92 -11.89
N ASN A 318 -2.22 -4.87 -12.33
CA ASN A 318 -3.40 -5.35 -11.62
C ASN A 318 -3.57 -6.86 -11.82
N SER A 319 -3.79 -7.59 -10.74
CA SER A 319 -3.88 -9.04 -10.75
C SER A 319 -5.11 -9.55 -11.51
N LEU A 320 -6.22 -8.81 -11.53
CA LEU A 320 -7.39 -9.22 -12.31
C LEU A 320 -7.16 -9.09 -13.81
N SER A 321 -6.37 -8.11 -14.26
CA SER A 321 -5.93 -8.03 -15.65
C SER A 321 -5.13 -9.28 -16.01
N ALA A 322 -4.22 -9.74 -15.14
CA ALA A 322 -3.48 -10.99 -15.36
C ALA A 322 -4.40 -12.21 -15.43
N VAL A 323 -5.34 -12.31 -14.50
CA VAL A 323 -6.32 -13.42 -14.45
C VAL A 323 -7.20 -13.45 -15.70
N TYR A 324 -7.62 -12.28 -16.20
CA TYR A 324 -8.31 -12.18 -17.50
C TYR A 324 -7.39 -12.65 -18.64
N GLY A 325 -6.14 -12.20 -18.67
CA GLY A 325 -5.16 -12.56 -19.71
C GLY A 325 -4.82 -14.05 -19.74
N PHE A 326 -4.90 -14.73 -18.61
CA PHE A 326 -4.81 -16.19 -18.52
C PHE A 326 -6.05 -16.93 -19.03
N GLY A 327 -7.13 -16.21 -19.38
CA GLY A 327 -8.37 -16.79 -19.90
C GLY A 327 -9.29 -17.38 -18.83
N VAL A 328 -9.16 -16.95 -17.57
CA VAL A 328 -10.06 -17.39 -16.50
C VAL A 328 -11.46 -16.85 -16.75
N VAL A 329 -12.44 -17.75 -16.78
CA VAL A 329 -13.86 -17.39 -16.93
C VAL A 329 -14.34 -16.67 -15.68
N SER A 330 -15.00 -15.53 -15.85
CA SER A 330 -15.48 -14.67 -14.75
C SER A 330 -14.36 -14.29 -13.77
N PRO A 331 -13.32 -13.56 -14.25
CA PRO A 331 -12.09 -13.32 -13.49
C PRO A 331 -12.36 -12.66 -12.13
N PHE A 332 -13.26 -11.67 -12.07
CA PHE A 332 -13.61 -10.98 -10.84
C PHE A 332 -14.17 -11.92 -9.76
N HIS A 333 -15.15 -12.76 -10.13
CA HIS A 333 -15.74 -13.70 -9.18
C HIS A 333 -14.74 -14.76 -8.71
N ALA A 334 -14.02 -15.38 -9.63
CA ALA A 334 -13.04 -16.41 -9.31
C ALA A 334 -11.93 -15.86 -8.40
N PHE A 335 -11.50 -14.64 -8.65
CA PHE A 335 -10.50 -13.93 -7.86
C PHE A 335 -11.01 -13.58 -6.46
N LEU A 336 -12.23 -13.01 -6.34
CA LEU A 336 -12.88 -12.73 -5.07
C LEU A 336 -13.01 -14.01 -4.21
N GLU A 337 -13.43 -15.12 -4.82
CA GLU A 337 -13.49 -16.40 -4.12
C GLU A 337 -12.12 -16.88 -3.63
N ALA A 338 -11.08 -16.75 -4.45
CA ALA A 338 -9.73 -17.15 -4.09
C ALA A 338 -9.19 -16.32 -2.91
N MET A 339 -9.37 -15.00 -2.96
CA MET A 339 -9.02 -14.09 -1.87
C MET A 339 -9.76 -14.43 -0.56
N LEU A 340 -11.07 -14.72 -0.63
CA LEU A 340 -11.84 -15.13 0.55
C LEU A 340 -11.41 -16.51 1.09
N LYS A 341 -11.00 -17.43 0.23
CA LYS A 341 -10.39 -18.71 0.64
C LYS A 341 -9.04 -18.50 1.31
N GLU A 342 -8.23 -17.55 0.83
CA GLU A 342 -6.98 -17.18 1.49
C GLU A 342 -7.23 -16.61 2.89
N ALA A 343 -8.21 -15.70 3.03
CA ALA A 343 -8.58 -15.14 4.32
C ALA A 343 -8.96 -16.24 5.32
N LEU A 344 -9.58 -17.35 4.88
CA LEU A 344 -9.92 -18.48 5.75
C LEU A 344 -8.72 -19.29 6.26
N LYS A 345 -7.55 -19.21 5.63
CA LYS A 345 -6.33 -19.88 6.14
C LYS A 345 -5.89 -19.30 7.48
N HIS A 346 -6.07 -17.98 7.66
CA HIS A 346 -5.91 -17.32 8.96
C HIS A 346 -6.92 -16.17 9.12
N PRO A 347 -8.15 -16.46 9.58
CA PRO A 347 -9.30 -15.55 9.54
C PRO A 347 -9.04 -14.17 10.14
N ARG A 348 -8.40 -14.11 11.30
CA ARG A 348 -8.12 -12.83 11.96
C ARG A 348 -7.18 -11.94 11.15
N SER A 349 -6.19 -12.53 10.50
CA SER A 349 -5.24 -11.79 9.66
C SER A 349 -5.89 -11.34 8.36
N GLY A 350 -6.63 -12.24 7.69
CA GLY A 350 -7.30 -11.93 6.44
C GLY A 350 -8.40 -10.87 6.61
N ILE A 351 -9.24 -11.00 7.64
CA ILE A 351 -10.37 -10.08 7.86
C ILE A 351 -9.91 -8.67 8.23
N TYR A 352 -8.84 -8.53 9.04
CA TYR A 352 -8.27 -7.23 9.32
C TYR A 352 -7.64 -6.60 8.08
N GLY A 353 -7.02 -7.40 7.20
CA GLY A 353 -6.55 -6.93 5.89
C GLY A 353 -7.69 -6.48 4.97
N ILE A 354 -8.81 -7.21 4.93
CA ILE A 354 -10.00 -6.81 4.16
C ILE A 354 -10.53 -5.46 4.67
N ALA A 355 -10.74 -5.34 5.97
CA ALA A 355 -11.32 -4.15 6.58
C ALA A 355 -10.43 -2.92 6.40
N SER A 356 -9.11 -3.04 6.47
CA SER A 356 -8.20 -1.90 6.28
C SER A 356 -8.22 -1.35 4.85
N ILE A 357 -8.31 -2.21 3.85
CA ILE A 357 -8.38 -1.80 2.43
C ILE A 357 -9.77 -1.25 2.09
N VAL A 358 -10.84 -1.82 2.66
CA VAL A 358 -12.20 -1.26 2.54
C VAL A 358 -12.27 0.12 3.16
N TYR A 359 -11.70 0.31 4.36
CA TYR A 359 -11.57 1.61 4.97
C TYR A 359 -10.85 2.60 4.04
N MET A 360 -9.69 2.22 3.50
CA MET A 360 -8.90 3.06 2.61
C MET A 360 -9.71 3.50 1.37
N HIS A 361 -10.29 2.55 0.62
CA HIS A 361 -11.00 2.84 -0.62
C HIS A 361 -12.25 3.70 -0.44
N PHE A 362 -12.98 3.51 0.67
CA PHE A 362 -14.21 4.26 0.95
C PHE A 362 -14.02 5.57 1.73
N THR A 363 -12.79 5.91 2.13
CA THR A 363 -12.53 7.16 2.88
C THR A 363 -11.49 8.07 2.24
N VAL A 364 -10.58 7.54 1.44
CA VAL A 364 -9.49 8.31 0.83
C VAL A 364 -9.94 8.91 -0.50
N GLY A 365 -9.79 10.24 -0.60
CA GLY A 365 -10.18 11.03 -1.79
C GLY A 365 -9.68 10.44 -3.10
N ARG A 366 -8.42 9.97 -3.14
CA ARG A 366 -7.80 9.37 -4.32
C ARG A 366 -8.60 8.19 -4.89
N TYR A 367 -9.15 7.33 -4.04
CA TYR A 367 -9.79 6.09 -4.50
C TYR A 367 -11.28 6.24 -4.79
N GLY A 368 -11.99 7.11 -4.05
CA GLY A 368 -13.34 7.53 -4.42
C GLY A 368 -14.39 6.42 -4.50
N ALA A 369 -14.20 5.25 -3.89
CA ALA A 369 -15.03 4.06 -4.15
C ALA A 369 -16.54 4.27 -3.89
N TRP A 370 -16.90 5.29 -3.11
CA TRP A 370 -18.29 5.71 -2.88
C TRP A 370 -18.98 6.27 -4.14
N GLU A 371 -18.26 6.67 -5.18
CA GLU A 371 -18.82 7.24 -6.42
C GLU A 371 -19.38 6.16 -7.38
N TYR A 372 -19.04 4.88 -7.18
CA TYR A 372 -19.58 3.81 -8.01
C TYR A 372 -21.05 3.52 -7.68
N HIS A 373 -21.89 3.62 -8.71
CA HIS A 373 -23.34 3.42 -8.64
C HIS A 373 -23.84 2.76 -9.93
N GLY A 374 -25.03 2.14 -9.87
CA GLY A 374 -25.67 1.57 -11.04
C GLY A 374 -26.39 0.26 -10.75
N GLU A 375 -26.79 -0.42 -11.82
CA GLU A 375 -27.32 -1.78 -11.73
C GLU A 375 -26.19 -2.76 -11.41
N HIS A 376 -26.49 -3.77 -10.60
CA HIS A 376 -25.54 -4.80 -10.24
C HIS A 376 -26.24 -6.15 -10.08
N LYS A 377 -25.48 -7.23 -10.21
CA LYS A 377 -25.96 -8.59 -9.95
C LYS A 377 -26.31 -8.77 -8.47
N THR A 378 -27.05 -9.83 -8.17
CA THR A 378 -27.30 -10.25 -6.78
C THR A 378 -26.01 -10.73 -6.13
N GLY A 379 -25.97 -10.70 -4.79
CA GLY A 379 -24.88 -11.29 -4.01
C GLY A 379 -24.67 -12.78 -4.33
N CYS A 380 -23.43 -13.24 -4.21
CA CYS A 380 -23.09 -14.65 -4.37
C CYS A 380 -23.15 -15.37 -3.02
N ASP A 381 -23.95 -16.43 -2.93
CA ASP A 381 -24.09 -17.25 -1.72
C ASP A 381 -22.76 -17.85 -1.26
N LYS A 382 -21.90 -18.24 -2.21
CA LYS A 382 -20.59 -18.80 -1.90
C LYS A 382 -19.68 -17.75 -1.27
N CYS A 383 -19.55 -16.58 -1.88
CA CYS A 383 -18.76 -15.47 -1.32
C CYS A 383 -19.29 -15.04 0.04
N THR A 384 -20.61 -14.95 0.19
CA THR A 384 -21.28 -14.64 1.46
C THR A 384 -20.93 -15.67 2.54
N SER A 385 -21.02 -16.96 2.21
CA SER A 385 -20.68 -18.05 3.13
C SER A 385 -19.21 -18.03 3.55
N LEU A 386 -18.29 -17.80 2.60
CA LEU A 386 -16.85 -17.71 2.89
C LEU A 386 -16.55 -16.53 3.82
N LEU A 387 -17.07 -15.33 3.53
CA LEU A 387 -16.85 -14.15 4.35
C LEU A 387 -17.50 -14.29 5.73
N TYR A 388 -18.69 -14.88 5.83
CA TYR A 388 -19.37 -15.14 7.10
C TYR A 388 -18.52 -16.04 8.00
N ARG A 389 -18.00 -17.15 7.44
CA ARG A 389 -17.13 -18.07 8.17
C ARG A 389 -15.85 -17.41 8.63
N ALA A 390 -15.20 -16.64 7.76
CA ALA A 390 -13.97 -15.93 8.10
C ALA A 390 -14.23 -14.85 9.19
N THR A 391 -15.32 -14.09 9.07
CA THR A 391 -15.73 -13.09 10.07
C THR A 391 -15.92 -13.73 11.44
N LYS A 392 -16.68 -14.83 11.52
CA LYS A 392 -16.94 -15.53 12.78
C LYS A 392 -15.67 -16.12 13.38
N ALA A 393 -14.83 -16.74 12.57
CA ALA A 393 -13.57 -17.30 13.03
C ALA A 393 -12.54 -16.23 13.43
N ALA A 394 -12.65 -15.00 12.92
CA ALA A 394 -11.87 -13.84 13.35
C ALA A 394 -12.35 -13.25 14.69
N GLY A 395 -13.49 -13.68 15.23
CA GLY A 395 -14.08 -13.15 16.45
C GLY A 395 -14.83 -11.83 16.26
N LEU A 396 -15.20 -11.48 15.01
CA LEU A 396 -15.89 -10.24 14.68
C LEU A 396 -17.38 -10.48 14.40
N ASN A 397 -18.14 -9.39 14.39
CA ASN A 397 -19.58 -9.44 14.21
C ASN A 397 -19.95 -9.46 12.73
N TRP A 398 -21.00 -10.23 12.41
CA TRP A 398 -21.65 -10.19 11.11
C TRP A 398 -22.77 -9.18 11.17
N THR A 399 -22.50 -7.97 10.69
CA THR A 399 -23.39 -6.81 10.77
C THR A 399 -23.32 -6.01 9.47
N PRO A 400 -23.78 -6.56 8.32
CA PRO A 400 -23.71 -5.86 7.04
C PRO A 400 -24.35 -4.47 7.13
N LYS A 401 -23.59 -3.44 6.76
CA LYS A 401 -24.03 -2.03 6.75
C LYS A 401 -23.55 -1.33 5.47
N PRO A 402 -24.36 -0.48 4.82
CA PRO A 402 -23.92 0.25 3.64
C PRO A 402 -22.64 1.06 3.89
N PRO A 403 -21.68 1.10 2.94
CA PRO A 403 -20.57 2.04 2.99
C PRO A 403 -21.03 3.49 2.84
N PRO A 404 -20.16 4.47 3.12
CA PRO A 404 -20.38 5.87 2.73
C PRO A 404 -20.73 5.98 1.24
N ARG A 405 -21.71 6.83 0.92
CA ARG A 405 -22.14 7.16 -0.45
C ARG A 405 -21.59 8.49 -0.96
N SER A 406 -20.81 9.17 -0.12
CA SER A 406 -20.12 10.40 -0.49
C SER A 406 -18.86 10.58 0.36
N TYR A 407 -17.96 11.46 -0.09
CA TYR A 407 -16.81 11.85 0.72
C TYR A 407 -17.26 12.39 2.09
N ALA A 408 -18.31 13.21 2.15
CA ALA A 408 -18.81 13.79 3.39
C ALA A 408 -19.32 12.74 4.39
N GLU A 409 -20.01 11.69 3.92
CA GLU A 409 -20.48 10.60 4.78
C GLU A 409 -19.34 9.79 5.43
N GLY A 410 -18.15 9.78 4.80
CA GLY A 410 -16.95 9.16 5.35
C GLY A 410 -16.24 9.97 6.44
N ASP A 411 -16.70 11.18 6.79
CA ASP A 411 -15.95 12.09 7.66
C ASP A 411 -15.73 11.54 9.07
N LYS A 412 -16.76 10.93 9.66
CA LYS A 412 -16.63 10.28 10.97
C LYS A 412 -15.57 9.20 10.97
N ALA A 413 -15.52 8.36 9.93
CA ALA A 413 -14.53 7.30 9.82
C ALA A 413 -13.11 7.86 9.66
N ARG A 414 -12.94 8.92 8.85
CA ARG A 414 -11.66 9.63 8.71
C ARG A 414 -11.18 10.24 10.03
N GLU A 415 -12.08 10.82 10.82
CA GLU A 415 -11.75 11.37 12.12
C GLU A 415 -11.35 10.27 13.11
N LEU A 416 -12.05 9.12 13.11
CA LEU A 416 -11.64 7.95 13.90
C LEU A 416 -10.27 7.45 13.48
N GLY A 417 -9.96 7.40 12.18
CA GLY A 417 -8.64 7.05 11.68
C GLY A 417 -7.54 8.02 12.11
N ARG A 418 -7.86 9.32 12.18
CA ARG A 418 -6.94 10.34 12.71
C ARG A 418 -6.69 10.17 14.20
N LEU A 419 -7.73 9.94 15.00
CA LEU A 419 -7.60 9.67 16.43
C LEU A 419 -6.84 8.37 16.72
N TRP A 420 -7.05 7.33 15.91
CA TRP A 420 -6.28 6.10 15.93
C TRP A 420 -4.77 6.36 15.78
N SER A 421 -4.39 7.19 14.80
CA SER A 421 -2.99 7.51 14.52
C SER A 421 -2.36 8.45 15.55
N ASP A 422 -3.06 9.55 15.90
CA ASP A 422 -2.48 10.67 16.65
C ASP A 422 -2.67 10.54 18.17
N HIS A 423 -3.66 9.74 18.62
CA HIS A 423 -4.00 9.54 20.03
C HIS A 423 -3.97 8.07 20.47
N PHE A 424 -3.69 7.15 19.55
CA PHE A 424 -3.68 5.70 19.82
C PHE A 424 -4.99 5.17 20.43
N THR A 425 -6.11 5.80 20.08
CA THR A 425 -7.44 5.43 20.57
C THR A 425 -8.19 4.54 19.58
N ASP A 426 -8.75 3.45 20.07
CA ASP A 426 -9.75 2.64 19.38
C ASP A 426 -10.78 2.16 20.39
N ASP A 427 -12.06 2.41 20.13
CA ASP A 427 -13.16 1.79 20.87
C ASP A 427 -13.56 0.43 20.27
N GLY A 428 -12.79 -0.07 19.31
CA GLY A 428 -13.03 -1.29 18.54
C GLY A 428 -13.97 -1.08 17.35
N SER A 429 -14.45 0.15 17.11
CA SER A 429 -15.50 0.40 16.12
C SER A 429 -14.97 0.51 14.70
N LEU A 430 -13.76 1.02 14.48
CA LEU A 430 -13.30 1.37 13.11
C LEU A 430 -13.14 0.13 12.22
N MET A 431 -12.47 -0.90 12.75
CA MET A 431 -12.28 -2.17 12.03
C MET A 431 -13.61 -2.89 11.79
N GLN A 432 -14.50 -2.90 12.78
CA GLN A 432 -15.82 -3.52 12.65
C GLN A 432 -16.71 -2.76 11.66
N GLU A 433 -16.67 -1.43 11.65
CA GLU A 433 -17.44 -0.58 10.74
C GLU A 433 -16.99 -0.82 9.29
N ALA A 434 -15.69 -0.77 9.01
CA ALA A 434 -15.16 -1.03 7.66
C ALA A 434 -15.46 -2.47 7.20
N LEU A 435 -15.35 -3.46 8.09
CA LEU A 435 -15.76 -4.83 7.77
C LEU A 435 -17.26 -4.92 7.45
N SER A 436 -18.10 -4.18 8.19
CA SER A 436 -19.56 -4.15 7.98
C SER A 436 -19.92 -3.62 6.57
N TRP A 437 -19.13 -2.67 6.05
CA TRP A 437 -19.24 -2.19 4.68
C TRP A 437 -18.95 -3.30 3.67
N PHE A 438 -17.86 -4.05 3.84
CA PHE A 438 -17.54 -5.16 2.94
C PHE A 438 -18.57 -6.28 3.01
N GLN A 439 -19.05 -6.62 4.21
CA GLN A 439 -20.14 -7.57 4.39
C GLN A 439 -21.39 -7.14 3.62
N TYR A 440 -21.71 -5.85 3.63
CA TYR A 440 -22.81 -5.31 2.85
C TYR A 440 -22.56 -5.44 1.35
N LEU A 441 -21.39 -5.02 0.84
CA LEU A 441 -21.05 -5.15 -0.59
C LEU A 441 -21.22 -6.59 -1.10
N ILE A 442 -20.80 -7.58 -0.30
CA ILE A 442 -20.92 -9.00 -0.66
C ILE A 442 -22.37 -9.48 -0.60
N THR A 443 -23.12 -9.11 0.45
CA THR A 443 -24.49 -9.61 0.65
C THR A 443 -25.52 -8.93 -0.25
N SER A 444 -25.37 -7.64 -0.54
CA SER A 444 -26.24 -6.91 -1.46
C SER A 444 -25.91 -7.18 -2.93
N GLY A 445 -24.67 -7.59 -3.23
CA GLY A 445 -24.15 -7.71 -4.58
C GLY A 445 -23.52 -6.41 -5.10
N GLU A 446 -23.46 -5.35 -4.31
CA GLU A 446 -22.79 -4.12 -4.73
C GLU A 446 -21.28 -4.28 -4.96
N ILE A 447 -20.68 -5.39 -4.51
CA ILE A 447 -19.31 -5.77 -4.90
C ILE A 447 -19.13 -5.83 -6.43
N TRP A 448 -20.18 -6.15 -7.19
CA TRP A 448 -20.13 -6.20 -8.65
C TRP A 448 -20.06 -4.83 -9.32
N LEU A 449 -20.32 -3.74 -8.59
CA LEU A 449 -20.09 -2.39 -9.12
C LEU A 449 -18.62 -2.18 -9.47
N PHE A 450 -17.73 -2.83 -8.73
CA PHE A 450 -16.32 -2.82 -9.01
C PHE A 450 -15.97 -3.70 -10.20
N ASP A 451 -16.76 -4.73 -10.55
CA ASP A 451 -16.43 -5.63 -11.66
C ASP A 451 -16.49 -4.85 -12.98
N LEU A 452 -15.32 -4.56 -13.57
CA LEU A 452 -15.17 -3.83 -14.83
C LEU A 452 -16.01 -4.45 -15.96
N LEU A 453 -16.21 -5.77 -15.98
CA LEU A 453 -16.96 -6.45 -17.03
C LEU A 453 -18.49 -6.40 -16.80
N GLU A 454 -18.94 -5.88 -15.66
CA GLU A 454 -20.35 -5.68 -15.35
C GLU A 454 -20.95 -4.55 -16.17
N LYS A 455 -22.19 -4.76 -16.64
CA LYS A 455 -22.96 -3.74 -17.37
C LYS A 455 -23.86 -2.97 -16.41
N GLY A 456 -24.24 -1.75 -16.79
CA GLY A 456 -25.21 -0.95 -16.03
C GLY A 456 -24.59 -0.06 -14.94
N ILE A 457 -23.26 -0.02 -14.86
CA ILE A 457 -22.54 0.93 -14.01
C ILE A 457 -22.62 2.32 -14.60
N LEU A 458 -23.01 3.30 -13.79
CA LEU A 458 -23.10 4.69 -14.21
C LEU A 458 -21.69 5.25 -14.47
N PRO A 459 -21.52 6.10 -15.49
CA PRO A 459 -20.28 6.83 -15.69
C PRO A 459 -19.94 7.66 -14.45
N VAL A 460 -18.66 7.66 -14.06
CA VAL A 460 -18.13 8.44 -12.93
C VAL A 460 -17.33 9.63 -13.47
N ASP A 461 -16.17 9.38 -14.08
CA ASP A 461 -15.33 10.39 -14.75
C ASP A 461 -14.95 9.95 -16.20
N GLY A 462 -14.42 10.89 -17.01
CA GLY A 462 -14.03 10.66 -18.42
C GLY A 462 -12.53 10.82 -18.74
N ASP A 463 -11.68 11.13 -17.75
CA ASP A 463 -10.23 11.39 -17.91
C ASP A 463 -9.41 10.53 -16.93
N THR A 464 -8.20 10.12 -17.34
CA THR A 464 -7.24 9.37 -16.49
C THR A 464 -5.89 10.08 -16.42
N ASP A 465 -5.58 10.72 -15.29
CA ASP A 465 -4.32 11.47 -15.15
C ASP A 465 -3.30 10.79 -14.23
N TRP A 466 -3.76 10.08 -13.20
CA TRP A 466 -2.91 9.34 -12.27
C TRP A 466 -3.23 7.86 -12.34
N VAL A 467 -2.17 7.06 -12.38
CA VAL A 467 -2.18 5.61 -12.21
C VAL A 467 -1.95 5.31 -10.74
#